data_AF-A0A5B0QQF1-F1
#
_entry.id   AF-A0A5B0QQF1-F1
#
_cell.length_a   1.000
_cell.length_b   1.000
_cell.length_c   1.000
_cell.angle_alpha   90.00
_cell.angle_beta   90.00
_cell.angle_gamma   90.00
#
_symmetry.space_group_name_H-M   'P 1'
#
loop_
_entity.id
_entity.type
_entity.pdbx_description
1 polymer ?
#
loop_
_entity_poly.entity_id
_entity_poly.type
_entity_poly.pdbx_seq_one_letter_code
_entity_poly.pdbx_strand_id
1 'polypeptide(L)'
;MKMNIPTLVSLLAFSPILTLIIASSSASHLERRKDKHPLNHFYTMKQQIDYSEGPLKIYAADGTVAYRFAKVSFDSSDQGLSTTELQTDSSKVVLTLQSTNDLCAQKTTYEEAQSPRSRTRRVEIYPRGMLKDVWRLNYVDDSGVRHNFRFKRGFADSGGMLFRRLMFFWLPISSE
;
A
#
# COMPACT_ATOMS: atom_id res chain seq x y z
N MET A 1 -3.71 64.10 30.58
CA MET A 1 -2.47 63.54 31.17
C MET A 1 -2.63 63.49 32.67
N LYS A 2 -2.80 62.30 33.26
CA LYS A 2 -2.63 61.97 34.69
C LYS A 2 -2.70 60.44 34.81
N MET A 3 -1.55 59.82 35.04
CA MET A 3 -1.43 58.46 35.59
C MET A 3 -1.89 58.48 37.05
N ASN A 4 -2.41 57.35 37.55
CA ASN A 4 -1.93 56.70 38.78
C ASN A 4 -2.63 55.35 39.02
N ILE A 5 -1.81 54.33 39.31
CA ILE A 5 -2.14 53.00 39.84
C ILE A 5 -1.92 53.05 41.37
N PRO A 6 -2.68 52.30 42.19
CA PRO A 6 -2.07 51.24 43.02
C PRO A 6 -2.99 49.99 43.14
N THR A 7 -2.56 48.76 42.85
CA THR A 7 -1.96 47.73 43.75
C THR A 7 -2.60 47.51 45.13
N LEU A 8 -3.12 46.29 45.38
CA LEU A 8 -3.07 45.48 46.63
C LEU A 8 -3.96 44.22 46.45
N VAL A 9 -3.42 43.05 46.12
CA VAL A 9 -3.06 41.92 47.01
C VAL A 9 -4.17 41.53 48.01
N SER A 10 -4.76 40.34 47.83
CA SER A 10 -5.28 39.56 48.95
C SER A 10 -5.23 38.05 48.66
N LEU A 11 -4.41 37.35 49.45
CA LEU A 11 -4.33 35.91 49.59
C LEU A 11 -5.58 35.39 50.33
N LEU A 12 -6.20 34.32 49.85
CA LEU A 12 -6.83 33.33 50.74
C LEU A 12 -6.52 31.92 50.23
N ALA A 13 -5.67 31.24 51.01
CA ALA A 13 -5.37 29.82 50.90
C ALA A 13 -6.49 29.01 51.55
N PHE A 14 -7.04 28.04 50.81
CA PHE A 14 -7.65 26.85 51.40
C PHE A 14 -7.34 25.65 50.48
N SER A 15 -6.54 24.74 51.00
CA SER A 15 -6.44 23.33 50.58
C SER A 15 -6.68 22.51 51.86
N PRO A 16 -7.04 21.21 51.87
CA PRO A 16 -7.03 20.25 50.74
C PRO A 16 -8.15 19.17 50.79
N ILE A 17 -8.02 18.15 49.91
CA ILE A 17 -8.54 16.74 49.94
C ILE A 17 -10.07 16.57 49.71
N LEU A 18 -10.66 15.61 48.98
CA LEU A 18 -10.36 14.30 48.37
C LEU A 18 -11.51 14.12 47.33
N THR A 19 -11.34 13.65 46.09
CA THR A 19 -11.41 12.23 45.74
C THR A 19 -11.10 11.98 44.26
N LEU A 20 -10.48 10.82 44.05
CA LEU A 20 -10.23 10.12 42.80
C LEU A 20 -11.33 10.28 41.75
N ILE A 21 -10.95 10.65 40.52
CA ILE A 21 -11.12 9.78 39.34
C ILE A 21 -9.87 9.93 38.48
N ILE A 22 -8.92 9.03 38.66
CA ILE A 22 -7.94 8.72 37.61
C ILE A 22 -8.77 8.04 36.52
N ALA A 23 -9.31 8.82 35.59
CA ALA A 23 -9.64 8.27 34.30
C ALA A 23 -8.29 7.94 33.66
N SER A 24 -7.87 6.69 33.80
CA SER A 24 -6.91 6.08 32.90
C SER A 24 -7.48 6.25 31.50
N SER A 25 -7.17 7.39 30.87
CA SER A 25 -7.14 7.45 29.44
C SER A 25 -6.01 6.50 29.06
N SER A 26 -6.39 5.25 28.83
CA SER A 26 -5.67 4.33 27.97
C SER A 26 -5.58 5.04 26.62
N ALA A 27 -4.66 5.99 26.53
CA ALA A 27 -4.16 6.52 25.29
C ALA A 27 -3.76 5.26 24.55
N SER A 28 -4.58 4.87 23.57
CA SER A 28 -4.13 3.98 22.53
C SER A 28 -3.04 4.78 21.82
N HIS A 29 -1.83 4.69 22.38
CA HIS A 29 -0.61 5.03 21.71
C HIS A 29 -0.53 4.01 20.58
N LEU A 30 -1.24 4.30 19.50
CA LEU A 30 -0.96 3.77 18.19
C LEU A 30 0.38 4.40 17.81
N GLU A 31 1.43 3.89 18.44
CA GLU A 31 2.79 4.10 18.00
C GLU A 31 2.80 3.67 16.54
N ARG A 32 2.90 4.67 15.67
CA ARG A 32 3.21 4.43 14.27
C ARG A 32 4.57 3.76 14.27
N ARG A 33 4.60 2.43 14.28
CA ARG A 33 5.81 1.67 13.97
C ARG A 33 6.24 2.18 12.60
N LYS A 34 7.22 3.08 12.59
CA LYS A 34 8.00 3.39 11.40
C LYS A 34 8.72 2.08 11.13
N ASP A 35 8.11 1.20 10.33
CA ASP A 35 8.80 0.05 9.79
C ASP A 35 10.11 0.59 9.18
N LYS A 36 11.23 0.31 9.85
CA LYS A 36 12.60 0.68 9.45
C LYS A 36 13.09 -0.25 8.33
N HIS A 37 12.20 -0.61 7.42
CA HIS A 37 12.54 -1.31 6.20
C HIS A 37 12.20 -0.36 5.07
N PRO A 38 13.06 0.64 4.77
CA PRO A 38 12.99 1.28 3.48
C PRO A 38 13.00 0.18 2.43
N LEU A 39 12.03 0.21 1.52
CA LEU A 39 12.09 -0.59 0.32
C LEU A 39 13.29 -0.06 -0.46
N ASN A 40 14.46 -0.65 -0.23
CA ASN A 40 15.75 -0.17 -0.74
C ASN A 40 15.94 -0.41 -2.24
N HIS A 41 14.94 -0.97 -2.91
CA HIS A 41 14.99 -1.27 -4.32
C HIS A 41 14.13 -0.26 -5.07
N PHE A 42 14.79 0.59 -5.86
CA PHE A 42 14.13 1.54 -6.74
C PHE A 42 14.08 0.94 -8.14
N TYR A 43 12.86 0.86 -8.67
CA TYR A 43 12.59 0.42 -10.03
C TYR A 43 11.81 1.50 -10.75
N THR A 44 12.19 1.78 -12.00
CA THR A 44 11.55 2.80 -12.83
C THR A 44 11.12 2.21 -14.16
N MET A 45 9.93 2.57 -14.63
CA MET A 45 9.41 2.19 -15.94
C MET A 45 8.85 3.45 -16.61
N LYS A 46 8.95 3.53 -17.94
CA LYS A 46 8.32 4.63 -18.68
C LYS A 46 6.81 4.57 -18.49
N GLN A 47 6.18 5.73 -18.25
CA GLN A 47 4.74 5.81 -18.06
C GLN A 47 3.96 5.53 -19.34
N GLN A 48 4.47 5.99 -20.49
CA GLN A 48 3.86 5.72 -21.78
C GLN A 48 3.99 4.24 -22.10
N ILE A 49 2.85 3.59 -22.33
CA ILE A 49 2.78 2.19 -22.73
C ILE A 49 2.97 2.16 -24.25
N ASP A 50 4.14 1.71 -24.68
CA ASP A 50 4.48 1.52 -26.09
C ASP A 50 5.17 0.16 -26.25
N TYR A 51 4.48 -0.77 -26.92
CA TYR A 51 4.97 -2.12 -27.17
C TYR A 51 5.60 -2.27 -28.57
N SER A 52 5.78 -1.19 -29.33
CA SER A 52 6.35 -1.24 -30.69
C SER A 52 7.77 -1.82 -30.73
N GLU A 53 8.54 -1.64 -29.65
CA GLU A 53 9.88 -2.21 -29.46
C GLU A 53 9.88 -3.50 -28.60
N GLY A 54 8.70 -4.09 -28.37
CA GLY A 54 8.52 -5.26 -27.52
C GLY A 54 8.19 -4.93 -26.06
N PRO A 55 8.51 -5.82 -25.10
CA PRO A 55 8.20 -5.63 -23.69
C PRO A 55 8.78 -4.34 -23.09
N LEU A 56 8.02 -3.68 -22.20
CA LEU A 56 8.43 -2.46 -21.52
C LEU A 56 9.58 -2.72 -20.55
N LYS A 57 10.66 -1.94 -20.66
CA LYS A 57 11.83 -2.07 -19.78
C LYS A 57 11.57 -1.45 -18.41
N ILE A 58 11.93 -2.19 -17.37
CA ILE A 58 11.99 -1.73 -15.98
C ILE A 58 13.45 -1.63 -15.58
N TYR A 59 13.87 -0.42 -15.22
CA TYR A 59 15.24 -0.08 -14.89
C TYR A 59 15.47 -0.14 -13.38
N ALA A 60 16.64 -0.63 -12.97
CA ALA A 60 17.16 -0.47 -11.62
C ALA A 60 17.68 0.97 -11.40
N ALA A 61 18.06 1.27 -10.16
CA ALA A 61 18.57 2.59 -9.77
C ALA A 61 19.84 3.01 -10.53
N ASP A 62 20.65 2.05 -10.99
CA ASP A 62 21.87 2.28 -11.75
C ASP A 62 21.62 2.44 -13.27
N GLY A 63 20.36 2.39 -13.71
CA GLY A 63 19.97 2.49 -15.11
C GLY A 63 20.07 1.20 -15.92
N THR A 64 20.49 0.08 -15.30
CA THR A 64 20.45 -1.23 -15.96
C THR A 64 19.03 -1.75 -16.09
N VAL A 65 18.76 -2.59 -17.10
CA VAL A 65 17.45 -3.23 -17.25
C VAL A 65 17.36 -4.38 -16.24
N ALA A 66 16.53 -4.22 -15.21
CA ALA A 66 16.29 -5.24 -14.20
C ALA A 66 15.26 -6.27 -14.67
N TYR A 67 14.18 -5.77 -15.30
CA TYR A 67 13.08 -6.59 -15.77
C TYR A 67 12.48 -6.05 -17.07
N ARG A 68 11.66 -6.89 -17.70
CA ARG A 68 10.77 -6.54 -18.79
C ARG A 68 9.34 -6.85 -18.40
N PHE A 69 8.43 -5.94 -18.70
CA PHE A 69 6.99 -6.08 -18.47
C PHE A 69 6.27 -6.23 -19.81
N ALA A 70 5.50 -7.30 -19.95
CA ALA A 70 4.73 -7.59 -21.15
C ALA A 70 3.27 -7.85 -20.81
N LYS A 71 2.36 -7.41 -21.69
CA LYS A 71 0.98 -7.87 -21.72
C LYS A 71 0.83 -8.75 -22.95
N VAL A 72 0.80 -10.07 -22.75
CA VAL A 72 1.01 -11.09 -23.81
C VAL A 72 -0.27 -11.62 -24.42
N SER A 73 -1.39 -11.51 -23.71
CA SER A 73 -2.71 -11.79 -24.26
C SER A 73 -3.71 -10.76 -23.78
N PHE A 74 -4.60 -10.36 -24.67
CA PHE A 74 -5.76 -9.55 -24.37
C PHE A 74 -6.92 -10.22 -25.09
N ASP A 75 -7.82 -10.83 -24.31
CA ASP A 75 -9.09 -11.27 -24.85
C ASP A 75 -9.93 -10.01 -25.11
N SER A 76 -10.21 -9.76 -26.39
CA SER A 76 -11.06 -8.65 -26.84
C SER A 76 -12.55 -8.88 -26.54
N SER A 77 -12.90 -9.99 -25.90
CA SER A 77 -14.25 -10.22 -25.38
C SER A 77 -14.61 -9.20 -24.29
N ASP A 78 -15.91 -9.02 -24.04
CA ASP A 78 -16.45 -8.11 -23.02
C ASP A 78 -15.99 -8.45 -21.57
N GLN A 79 -15.25 -9.54 -21.38
CA GLN A 79 -14.75 -9.99 -20.08
C GLN A 79 -13.44 -9.29 -19.66
N GLY A 80 -12.73 -8.63 -20.59
CA GLY A 80 -11.49 -7.92 -20.30
C GLY A 80 -10.42 -8.80 -19.65
N LEU A 81 -10.21 -10.00 -20.19
CA LEU A 81 -9.18 -10.91 -19.71
C LEU A 81 -7.85 -10.58 -20.35
N SER A 82 -6.79 -10.63 -19.56
CA SER A 82 -5.44 -10.42 -20.07
C SER A 82 -4.40 -11.19 -19.29
N THR A 83 -3.28 -11.49 -19.93
CA THR A 83 -2.12 -12.08 -19.25
C THR A 83 -0.98 -11.08 -19.25
N THR A 84 -0.41 -10.85 -18.08
CA THR A 84 0.76 -10.00 -17.88
C THR A 84 1.93 -10.85 -17.40
N GLU A 85 3.11 -10.54 -17.91
CA GLU A 85 4.34 -11.22 -17.57
C GLU A 85 5.38 -10.22 -17.10
N LEU A 86 6.07 -10.59 -16.02
CA LEU A 86 7.35 -10.00 -15.64
C LEU A 86 8.44 -10.98 -16.08
N GLN A 87 9.43 -10.46 -16.78
CA GLN A 87 10.53 -11.23 -17.35
C GLN A 87 11.86 -10.63 -16.88
N THR A 88 12.90 -11.44 -16.83
CA THR A 88 14.30 -10.99 -16.66
C THR A 88 14.80 -10.21 -17.88
N ASP A 89 16.01 -9.65 -17.82
CA ASP A 89 16.65 -9.01 -18.98
C ASP A 89 16.84 -9.98 -20.17
N SER A 90 17.02 -11.29 -19.90
CA SER A 90 17.12 -12.34 -20.93
C SER A 90 15.77 -12.90 -21.38
N SER A 91 14.66 -12.20 -21.11
CA SER A 91 13.28 -12.60 -21.47
C SER A 91 12.76 -13.87 -20.81
N LYS A 92 13.47 -14.43 -19.81
CA LYS A 92 12.94 -15.53 -19.00
C LYS A 92 11.83 -15.01 -18.09
N VAL A 93 10.65 -15.63 -18.16
CA VAL A 93 9.48 -15.30 -17.32
C VAL A 93 9.79 -15.60 -15.84
N VAL A 94 9.53 -14.62 -14.97
CA VAL A 94 9.65 -14.74 -13.50
C VAL A 94 8.30 -14.73 -12.79
N LEU A 95 7.29 -14.10 -13.40
CA LEU A 95 5.94 -14.02 -12.86
C LEU A 95 4.94 -13.86 -14.00
N THR A 96 3.85 -14.61 -13.95
CA THR A 96 2.70 -14.46 -14.84
C THR A 96 1.46 -14.19 -13.99
N LEU A 97 0.71 -13.14 -14.33
CA LEU A 97 -0.57 -12.83 -13.71
C LEU A 97 -1.67 -12.76 -14.76
N GLN A 98 -2.79 -13.42 -14.49
CA GLN A 98 -3.99 -13.36 -15.30
C GLN A 98 -4.97 -12.36 -14.68
N SER A 99 -5.55 -11.51 -15.52
CA SER A 99 -6.49 -10.48 -15.10
C SER A 99 -7.94 -10.91 -15.31
N THR A 100 -8.80 -10.37 -14.46
CA THR A 100 -10.26 -10.36 -14.62
C THR A 100 -10.75 -8.92 -14.60
N ASN A 101 -11.64 -8.56 -15.53
CA ASN A 101 -12.17 -7.21 -15.71
C ASN A 101 -11.07 -6.14 -15.86
N ASP A 102 -10.07 -6.40 -16.71
CA ASP A 102 -9.03 -5.43 -17.09
C ASP A 102 -9.55 -4.46 -18.15
N LEU A 103 -10.60 -3.74 -17.73
CA LEU A 103 -11.28 -2.70 -18.49
C LEU A 103 -11.11 -1.37 -17.76
N CYS A 104 -11.07 -0.28 -18.54
CA CYS A 104 -10.94 1.07 -18.00
C CYS A 104 -12.04 1.38 -16.97
N ALA A 105 -11.65 2.03 -15.87
CA ALA A 105 -12.55 2.44 -14.78
C ALA A 105 -13.27 1.29 -14.05
N GLN A 106 -12.93 0.02 -14.32
CA GLN A 106 -13.48 -1.12 -13.60
C GLN A 106 -12.49 -1.67 -12.58
N LYS A 107 -13.01 -2.32 -11.53
CA LYS A 107 -12.15 -3.05 -10.58
C LYS A 107 -11.50 -4.21 -11.33
N THR A 108 -10.18 -4.17 -11.44
CA THR A 108 -9.38 -5.23 -12.04
C THR A 108 -8.73 -6.07 -10.97
N THR A 109 -8.71 -7.39 -11.17
CA THR A 109 -7.95 -8.32 -10.31
C THR A 109 -6.96 -9.10 -11.16
N TYR A 110 -5.69 -9.08 -10.78
CA TYR A 110 -4.63 -9.89 -11.35
C TYR A 110 -4.25 -11.00 -10.37
N GLU A 111 -4.23 -12.25 -10.81
CA GLU A 111 -3.90 -13.41 -9.99
C GLU A 111 -2.84 -14.28 -10.66
N GLU A 112 -1.91 -14.78 -9.86
CA GLU A 112 -0.97 -15.81 -10.28
C GLU A 112 -1.71 -17.12 -10.53
N ALA A 113 -1.47 -17.73 -11.70
CA ALA A 113 -2.07 -19.02 -12.02
C ALA A 113 -1.75 -20.06 -10.95
N GLN A 114 -2.73 -20.89 -10.62
CA GLN A 114 -2.54 -21.95 -9.63
C GLN A 114 -1.52 -22.96 -10.16
N SER A 115 -0.43 -23.14 -9.40
CA SER A 115 0.60 -24.12 -9.67
C SER A 115 1.26 -24.53 -8.36
N PRO A 116 1.95 -25.68 -8.28
CA PRO A 116 2.64 -26.10 -7.06
C PRO A 116 3.71 -25.11 -6.56
N ARG A 117 4.16 -24.19 -7.41
CA ARG A 117 5.11 -23.12 -7.07
C ARG A 117 4.46 -21.74 -6.92
N SER A 118 3.14 -21.66 -7.09
CA SER A 118 2.40 -20.40 -6.98
C SER A 118 2.53 -19.86 -5.57
N ARG A 119 2.82 -18.56 -5.48
CA ARG A 119 2.89 -17.84 -4.20
C ARG A 119 1.60 -17.11 -3.90
N THR A 120 0.51 -17.48 -4.58
CA THR A 120 -0.82 -16.88 -4.46
C THR A 120 -0.78 -15.35 -4.61
N ARG A 121 0.10 -14.84 -5.49
CA ARG A 121 0.22 -13.40 -5.72
C ARG A 121 -1.08 -12.88 -6.31
N ARG A 122 -1.61 -11.82 -5.71
CA ARG A 122 -2.83 -11.16 -6.14
C ARG A 122 -2.69 -9.66 -6.05
N VAL A 123 -3.03 -8.98 -7.14
CA VAL A 123 -3.11 -7.52 -7.22
C VAL A 123 -4.55 -7.12 -7.53
N GLU A 124 -5.12 -6.23 -6.74
CA GLU A 124 -6.45 -5.66 -6.99
C GLU A 124 -6.31 -4.16 -7.21
N ILE A 125 -6.83 -3.68 -8.34
CA ILE A 125 -6.89 -2.26 -8.67
C ILE A 125 -8.34 -1.79 -8.48
N TYR A 126 -8.52 -0.80 -7.62
CA TYR A 126 -9.79 -0.14 -7.41
C TYR A 126 -9.71 1.27 -8.00
N PRO A 127 -10.18 1.46 -9.24
CA PRO A 127 -10.31 2.81 -9.78
C PRO A 127 -11.39 3.53 -9.00
N ARG A 128 -11.13 4.78 -8.62
CA ARG A 128 -12.12 5.58 -7.87
C ARG A 128 -12.52 6.86 -8.59
N GLY A 129 -12.39 6.88 -9.91
CA GLY A 129 -12.78 8.00 -10.76
C GLY A 129 -12.02 9.27 -10.37
N MET A 130 -12.74 10.29 -9.90
CA MET A 130 -12.15 11.55 -9.41
C MET A 130 -11.41 11.41 -8.06
N LEU A 131 -11.49 10.25 -7.41
CA LEU A 131 -10.76 9.97 -6.17
C LEU A 131 -9.49 9.16 -6.45
N LYS A 132 -8.55 9.21 -5.51
CA LYS A 132 -7.27 8.47 -5.56
C LYS A 132 -7.47 6.98 -5.80
N ASP A 133 -6.88 6.39 -6.83
CA ASP A 133 -6.91 4.94 -7.00
C ASP A 133 -6.26 4.22 -5.82
N VAL A 134 -6.78 3.04 -5.50
CA VAL A 134 -6.23 2.19 -4.45
C VAL A 134 -5.87 0.86 -5.04
N TRP A 135 -4.62 0.45 -4.89
CA TRP A 135 -4.19 -0.88 -5.27
C TRP A 135 -3.92 -1.69 -4.01
N ARG A 136 -4.23 -2.98 -4.04
CA ARG A 136 -3.92 -3.94 -2.98
C ARG A 136 -3.05 -5.03 -3.56
N LEU A 137 -1.93 -5.31 -2.93
CA LEU A 137 -1.03 -6.40 -3.29
C LEU A 137 -0.99 -7.38 -2.13
N ASN A 138 -1.15 -8.66 -2.43
CA ASN A 138 -1.10 -9.73 -1.44
C ASN A 138 -0.26 -10.87 -2.00
N TYR A 139 0.60 -11.47 -1.18
CA TYR A 139 1.34 -12.68 -1.56
C TYR A 139 1.75 -13.48 -0.32
N VAL A 140 2.09 -14.75 -0.53
CA VAL A 140 2.66 -15.63 0.50
C VAL A 140 4.15 -15.82 0.20
N ASP A 141 5.02 -15.59 1.18
CA ASP A 141 6.46 -15.77 1.01
C ASP A 141 6.90 -17.23 1.19
N ASP A 142 8.19 -17.49 1.04
CA ASP A 142 8.77 -18.84 1.18
C ASP A 142 8.66 -19.42 2.61
N SER A 143 8.35 -18.58 3.61
CA SER A 143 8.09 -19.00 4.99
C SER A 143 6.61 -19.29 5.27
N GLY A 144 5.75 -19.15 4.26
CA GLY A 144 4.29 -19.31 4.39
C GLY A 144 3.59 -18.08 4.98
N VAL A 145 4.31 -16.97 5.19
CA VAL A 145 3.73 -15.75 5.77
C VAL A 145 3.05 -14.92 4.68
N ARG A 146 1.80 -14.54 4.94
CA ARG A 146 1.04 -13.64 4.05
C ARG A 146 1.42 -12.19 4.28
N HIS A 147 1.85 -11.52 3.22
CA HIS A 147 2.09 -10.09 3.20
C HIS A 147 0.97 -9.37 2.46
N ASN A 148 0.52 -8.25 3.02
CA ASN A 148 -0.51 -7.41 2.44
C ASN A 148 0.00 -5.98 2.34
N PHE A 149 -0.14 -5.37 1.17
CA PHE A 149 0.25 -4.00 0.89
C PHE A 149 -0.92 -3.24 0.27
N ARG A 150 -0.99 -1.95 0.59
CA ARG A 150 -1.92 -1.01 -0.02
C ARG A 150 -1.14 0.12 -0.64
N PHE A 151 -1.28 0.31 -1.94
CA PHE A 151 -0.79 1.50 -2.63
C PHE A 151 -1.95 2.48 -2.81
N LYS A 152 -1.73 3.75 -2.48
CA LYS A 152 -2.66 4.83 -2.77
C LYS A 152 -2.00 5.73 -3.80
N ARG A 153 -2.51 5.72 -5.03
CA ARG A 153 -2.01 6.58 -6.11
C ARG A 153 -2.40 8.04 -5.81
N GLY A 154 -1.50 8.97 -6.10
CA GLY A 154 -1.82 10.39 -6.14
C GLY A 154 -2.89 10.64 -7.20
N PHE A 155 -3.74 11.64 -6.97
CA PHE A 155 -4.69 12.08 -8.01
C PHE A 155 -3.99 13.04 -8.99
N ALA A 156 -3.19 13.97 -8.45
CA ALA A 156 -2.50 15.01 -9.23
C ALA A 156 -1.11 14.59 -9.73
N ASP A 157 -0.47 13.62 -9.08
CA ASP A 157 0.77 13.00 -9.52
C ASP A 157 0.52 11.50 -9.72
N SER A 158 1.11 10.91 -10.75
CA SER A 158 1.06 9.44 -10.92
C SER A 158 1.91 8.69 -9.89
N GLY A 159 2.44 9.41 -8.89
CA GLY A 159 3.11 8.85 -7.72
C GLY A 159 2.11 8.28 -6.72
N GLY A 160 2.57 8.04 -5.49
CA GLY A 160 1.69 7.53 -4.44
C GLY A 160 2.41 7.08 -3.16
N MET A 161 1.64 6.52 -2.25
CA MET A 161 2.15 6.00 -0.97
C MET A 161 1.83 4.52 -0.83
N LEU A 162 2.85 3.72 -0.51
CA LEU A 162 2.73 2.31 -0.21
C LEU A 162 2.67 2.09 1.30
N PHE A 163 1.69 1.33 1.75
CA PHE A 163 1.48 0.99 3.16
C PHE A 163 1.53 -0.52 3.32
N ARG A 164 2.36 -1.01 4.24
CA ARG A 164 2.24 -2.39 4.73
C ARG A 164 0.99 -2.47 5.60
N ARG A 165 0.14 -3.47 5.35
CA ARG A 165 -1.02 -3.76 6.19
C ARG A 165 -0.70 -4.99 7.02
N LEU A 166 -0.50 -4.79 8.31
CA LEU A 166 -0.47 -5.89 9.28
C LEU A 166 -1.90 -6.42 9.44
N MET A 167 -2.09 -7.70 9.19
CA MET A 167 -3.36 -8.36 9.49
C MET A 167 -3.28 -8.82 10.95
N PHE A 168 -3.94 -8.09 11.85
CA PHE A 168 -4.12 -8.55 13.22
C PHE A 168 -5.17 -9.66 13.20
N PHE A 169 -4.75 -10.90 13.46
CA PHE A 169 -5.68 -11.94 13.85
C PHE A 169 -6.20 -11.58 15.24
N TRP A 170 -7.43 -11.06 15.32
CA TRP A 170 -8.21 -11.19 16.54
C TRP A 170 -8.57 -12.68 16.66
N LEU A 171 -7.79 -13.42 17.46
CA LEU A 171 -8.28 -14.67 18.01
C LEU A 171 -9.36 -14.30 19.04
N PRO A 172 -10.60 -14.78 18.93
CA PRO A 172 -11.52 -14.70 20.05
C PRO A 172 -10.94 -15.58 21.17
N ILE A 173 -10.56 -14.95 22.28
CA ILE A 173 -10.33 -15.67 23.53
C ILE A 173 -11.71 -16.20 23.94
N SER A 174 -11.94 -17.49 23.69
CA SER A 174 -13.01 -18.24 24.30
C SER A 174 -12.67 -18.38 25.78
N SER A 175 -13.33 -17.62 26.64
CA SER A 175 -13.38 -17.92 28.07
C SER A 175 -14.46 -18.99 28.28
N GLU A 176 -14.03 -20.20 28.64
CA GLU A 176 -14.87 -21.15 29.39
C GLU A 176 -15.19 -20.59 30.79
#